data_AF-A0A0E3V8Y7-F1
#
_entry.id   AF-A0A0E3V8Y7-F1
#
_cell.length_a   1.000
_cell.length_b   1.000
_cell.length_c   1.000
_cell.angle_alpha   90.00
_cell.angle_beta   90.00
_cell.angle_gamma   90.00
#
_symmetry.space_group_name_H-M   'P 1'
#
loop_
_entity.id
_entity.type
_entity.pdbx_description
1 polymer ?
#
loop_
_entity_poly.entity_id
_entity_poly.type
_entity_poly.pdbx_seq_one_letter_code
_entity_poly.pdbx_strand_id
1 'polypeptide(L)'
;MKNITITLDLKSICVGALSVLAIVSLSNFNKADEHRNDASDEVRRYQAVMGEKGSIIILDTKTGNYLIDNSMTPKPRWLKGDFTATHKNPSIKTD
;
A
#
# COMPACT_ATOMS: atom_id res chain seq x y z
N MET A 1 -17.18 -54.38 -26.09
CA MET A 1 -17.19 -53.03 -25.49
C MET A 1 -17.89 -52.10 -26.46
N LYS A 2 -18.85 -51.28 -26.01
CA LYS A 2 -19.58 -50.37 -26.91
C LYS A 2 -18.68 -49.16 -27.18
N ASN A 3 -18.39 -48.90 -28.46
CA ASN A 3 -17.63 -47.73 -28.87
C ASN A 3 -18.54 -46.49 -28.82
N ILE A 4 -18.11 -45.47 -28.09
CA ILE A 4 -18.77 -44.16 -28.06
C ILE A 4 -18.02 -43.28 -29.04
N THR A 5 -18.70 -42.86 -30.10
CA THR A 5 -18.16 -41.92 -31.09
C THR A 5 -18.59 -40.52 -30.70
N ILE A 6 -17.63 -39.68 -30.32
CA ILE A 6 -17.88 -38.27 -30.00
C ILE A 6 -17.54 -37.44 -31.23
N THR A 7 -18.56 -36.84 -31.84
CA THR A 7 -18.39 -35.95 -32.99
C THR A 7 -18.30 -34.52 -32.47
N LEU A 8 -17.10 -33.95 -32.45
CA LEU A 8 -16.87 -32.54 -32.10
C LEU A 8 -16.78 -31.73 -33.38
N ASP A 9 -17.72 -30.81 -33.58
CA ASP A 9 -17.65 -29.83 -34.66
C ASP A 9 -16.55 -28.79 -34.35
N LEU A 10 -15.82 -28.37 -35.38
CA LEU A 10 -14.74 -27.40 -35.26
C LEU A 10 -15.24 -26.09 -34.64
N LYS A 11 -16.49 -25.70 -34.93
CA LYS A 11 -17.12 -24.52 -34.32
C LYS A 11 -17.26 -24.67 -32.80
N SER A 12 -17.67 -25.85 -32.32
CA SER A 12 -17.80 -26.13 -30.89
C SER A 12 -16.44 -26.12 -30.19
N ILE A 13 -15.38 -26.58 -30.86
CA ILE A 13 -14.00 -26.50 -30.35
C ILE A 13 -13.56 -25.04 -30.23
N CYS A 14 -13.81 -24.22 -31.25
CA CYS A 14 -13.46 -22.80 -31.24
C CYS A 14 -14.20 -22.03 -30.13
N VAL A 15 -15.51 -22.28 -29.97
CA VAL A 15 -16.31 -21.64 -28.91
C VAL A 15 -15.84 -22.08 -27.52
N GLY A 16 -15.52 -23.36 -27.35
CA GLY A 16 -14.96 -23.89 -26.10
C GLY A 16 -13.61 -23.26 -25.76
N ALA A 17 -12.71 -23.15 -26.73
CA ALA A 17 -11.39 -22.53 -26.55
C ALA A 17 -11.49 -21.04 -26.18
N LEU A 18 -12.35 -20.28 -26.87
CA LEU A 18 -12.60 -18.86 -26.56
C LEU A 18 -13.18 -18.67 -25.16
N SER A 19 -14.07 -19.56 -24.75
CA SER A 19 -14.68 -19.52 -23.41
C SER A 19 -13.66 -19.74 -22.30
N VAL A 20 -12.76 -20.73 -22.48
CA VAL A 20 -11.67 -20.98 -21.52
C VAL A 20 -10.69 -19.80 -21.47
N LEU A 21 -10.32 -19.24 -22.63
CA LEU A 21 -9.46 -18.05 -22.72
C LEU A 21 -10.08 -16.84 -22.01
N ALA A 22 -11.37 -16.61 -22.18
CA ALA A 22 -12.09 -15.53 -21.51
C ALA A 22 -12.09 -15.72 -19.98
N ILE A 23 -12.36 -16.93 -19.49
CA ILE A 23 -12.35 -17.23 -18.06
C ILE A 23 -10.95 -17.05 -17.47
N VAL A 24 -9.89 -17.53 -18.15
CA VAL A 24 -8.50 -17.35 -17.69
C VAL A 24 -8.09 -15.87 -17.73
N SER A 25 -8.50 -15.14 -18.77
CA SER A 25 -8.28 -13.69 -18.87
C SER A 25 -8.98 -12.93 -17.73
N LEU A 26 -10.20 -13.33 -17.37
CA LEU A 26 -10.96 -12.70 -16.29
C LEU A 26 -10.42 -13.07 -14.90
N SER A 27 -9.91 -14.30 -14.73
CA SER A 27 -9.34 -14.78 -13.48
C SER A 27 -8.02 -14.10 -13.11
N ASN A 28 -7.36 -13.46 -14.08
CA ASN A 28 -6.16 -12.65 -13.86
C ASN A 28 -6.46 -11.22 -13.34
N PHE A 29 -7.73 -10.83 -13.20
CA PHE A 29 -8.11 -9.61 -12.47
C PHE A 29 -8.17 -9.85 -10.95
N ASN A 30 -7.10 -10.40 -10.37
CA ASN A 30 -6.86 -10.29 -8.93
C ASN A 30 -5.71 -9.33 -8.65
N LYS A 31 -5.87 -8.10 -9.15
CA LYS A 31 -5.05 -6.94 -8.80
C LYS A 31 -5.87 -5.66 -8.79
N ALA A 32 -7.14 -5.75 -8.38
CA ALA A 32 -7.93 -4.56 -8.06
C ALA A 32 -7.39 -3.82 -6.80
N ASP A 33 -6.43 -4.42 -6.08
CA ASP A 33 -5.61 -3.75 -5.05
C ASP A 33 -4.25 -3.24 -5.57
N GLU A 34 -3.95 -3.35 -6.88
CA GLU A 34 -2.74 -2.77 -7.50
C GLU A 34 -3.02 -1.39 -8.14
N HIS A 35 -4.08 -0.72 -7.69
CA HIS A 35 -4.25 0.73 -7.83
C HIS A 35 -4.12 1.46 -6.50
N ARG A 36 -3.26 0.93 -5.61
CA ARG A 36 -2.78 1.67 -4.45
C ARG A 36 -1.25 1.69 -4.46
N ASN A 37 -0.70 2.75 -5.04
CA ASN A 37 0.71 3.19 -5.04
C ASN A 37 1.58 2.78 -6.24
N ASP A 38 1.29 3.32 -7.44
CA ASP A 38 2.29 3.52 -8.51
C ASP A 38 3.29 4.65 -8.16
N ALA A 39 3.74 4.67 -6.91
CA ALA A 39 4.82 5.52 -6.44
C ALA A 39 5.56 4.75 -5.36
N SER A 40 6.09 3.60 -5.77
CA SER A 40 6.72 2.58 -4.94
C SER A 40 8.10 2.97 -4.38
N ASP A 41 8.50 4.25 -4.45
CA ASP A 41 9.68 4.74 -3.73
C ASP A 41 9.54 6.16 -3.18
N GLU A 42 8.72 7.03 -3.81
CA GLU A 42 8.53 8.41 -3.33
C GLU A 42 7.31 8.62 -2.41
N VAL A 43 6.21 7.88 -2.57
CA VAL A 43 4.94 8.17 -1.86
C VAL A 43 4.90 7.67 -0.41
N ARG A 44 5.85 6.84 0.02
CA ARG A 44 5.94 6.36 1.42
C ARG A 44 7.12 6.93 2.20
N ARG A 45 7.83 7.91 1.65
CA ARG A 45 8.96 8.54 2.35
C ARG A 45 8.51 9.22 3.64
N TYR A 46 7.34 9.85 3.64
CA TYR A 46 6.81 10.54 4.80
C TYR A 46 5.56 9.83 5.32
N GLN A 47 5.58 9.44 6.59
CA GLN A 47 4.43 8.88 7.29
C GLN A 47 3.92 9.87 8.32
N ALA A 48 2.65 10.26 8.22
CA ALA A 48 2.00 11.12 9.20
C ALA A 48 1.13 10.27 10.16
N VAL A 49 1.26 10.51 11.46
CA VAL A 49 0.45 9.89 12.51
C VAL A 49 -0.07 10.99 13.44
N MET A 50 -1.34 10.89 13.83
CA MET A 50 -1.93 11.76 14.84
C MET A 50 -1.85 11.07 16.20
N GLY A 51 -1.26 11.74 17.18
CA GLY A 51 -1.24 11.31 18.57
C GLY A 51 -2.55 11.63 19.29
N GLU A 52 -2.79 10.96 20.42
CA GLU A 52 -4.07 11.02 21.16
C GLU A 52 -4.50 12.43 21.58
N LYS A 53 -3.56 13.36 21.74
CA LYS A 53 -3.82 14.76 22.15
C LYS A 53 -3.87 15.75 20.98
N GLY A 54 -4.02 15.26 19.74
CA GLY A 54 -4.05 16.08 18.53
C GLY A 54 -2.66 16.47 18.01
N SER A 55 -1.59 16.03 18.66
CA SER A 55 -0.21 16.23 18.18
C SER A 55 0.00 15.50 16.85
N ILE A 56 0.55 16.17 15.85
CA ILE A 56 0.85 15.56 14.55
C ILE A 56 2.33 15.20 14.52
N ILE A 57 2.64 13.96 14.13
CA ILE A 57 4.02 13.49 13.92
C ILE A 57 4.16 13.12 12.44
N ILE A 58 5.17 13.69 11.78
CA ILE A 58 5.56 13.34 10.41
C ILE A 58 6.95 12.70 10.46
N LEU A 59 7.06 11.45 10.05
CA LEU A 59 8.31 10.67 10.05
C LEU A 59 8.82 10.50 8.62
N ASP A 60 10.07 10.87 8.35
CA ASP A 60 10.82 10.46 7.16
C ASP A 60 11.33 9.02 7.38
N THR A 61 10.65 8.04 6.78
CA THR A 61 10.92 6.61 6.94
C THR A 61 12.26 6.17 6.37
N LYS A 62 12.87 6.98 5.50
CA LYS A 62 14.18 6.70 4.89
C LYS A 62 15.33 7.16 5.80
N THR A 63 15.17 8.30 6.47
CA THR A 63 16.25 8.90 7.28
C THR A 63 16.05 8.76 8.78
N GLY A 64 14.84 8.45 9.25
CA GLY A 64 14.50 8.44 10.67
C GLY A 64 14.32 9.85 11.28
N ASN A 65 14.43 10.92 10.47
CA ASN A 65 14.11 12.26 10.90
C ASN A 65 12.60 12.43 11.05
N TYR A 66 12.16 13.24 12.00
CA TYR A 66 10.74 13.50 12.20
C TYR A 66 10.46 14.99 12.48
N LEU A 67 9.21 15.38 12.29
CA LEU A 67 8.63 16.66 12.70
C LEU A 67 7.45 16.37 13.64
N ILE A 68 7.38 17.07 14.77
CA ILE A 68 6.25 17.01 15.70
C ILE A 68 5.64 18.40 15.79
N ASP A 69 4.32 18.51 15.65
CA ASP A 69 3.58 19.66 16.12
C ASP A 69 2.88 19.34 17.43
N ASN A 70 3.22 20.08 18.48
CA ASN A 70 2.51 20.03 19.76
C ASN A 70 1.39 21.08 19.72
N SER A 71 0.27 20.75 19.08
CA SER A 71 -0.83 21.66 18.76
C SER A 71 -1.67 22.13 19.97
N MET A 72 -1.06 22.24 21.16
CA MET A 72 -1.69 22.88 22.33
C MET A 72 -1.76 24.40 22.20
N THR A 73 -1.10 24.99 21.19
CA THR A 73 -1.15 26.42 20.89
C THR A 73 -1.79 26.70 19.53
N PRO A 74 -2.48 27.85 19.35
CA PRO A 74 -3.18 28.21 18.11
C PRO A 74 -2.25 28.42 16.90
N LYS A 75 -0.93 28.42 17.10
CA LYS A 75 0.07 28.44 16.03
C LYS A 75 0.84 27.11 16.07
N PRO A 76 0.95 26.40 14.93
CA PRO A 76 1.73 25.17 14.87
C PRO A 76 3.20 25.48 15.15
N ARG A 77 3.82 24.68 16.03
CA ARG A 77 5.24 24.75 16.37
C ARG A 77 5.87 23.43 16.01
N TRP A 78 6.35 23.35 14.76
CA TRP A 78 7.05 22.18 14.25
C TRP A 78 8.42 22.04 14.90
N LEU A 79 8.59 20.98 15.67
CA LEU A 79 9.85 20.57 16.28
C LEU A 79 10.46 19.46 15.43
N LYS A 80 11.69 19.66 14.95
CA LYS A 80 12.44 18.66 14.19
C LYS A 80 13.29 17.81 15.13
N GLY A 81 13.32 16.50 14.91
CA GLY A 81 14.18 15.58 15.65
C GLY A 81 14.67 14.41 14.80
N ASP A 82 15.57 13.62 15.38
CA ASP A 82 16.06 12.36 14.83
C ASP A 82 15.62 11.21 15.75
N PHE A 83 14.95 10.21 15.19
CA PHE A 83 14.38 9.11 15.97
C PHE A 83 15.45 8.34 16.75
N THR A 84 16.61 8.08 16.13
CA THR A 84 17.67 7.28 16.74
C THR A 84 18.30 8.00 17.92
N ALA A 85 18.53 9.30 17.79
CA ALA A 85 19.07 10.13 18.85
C ALA A 85 18.09 10.24 20.04
N THR A 86 16.81 10.50 19.76
CA THR A 86 15.76 10.61 20.78
C THR A 86 15.50 9.28 21.49
N HIS A 87 15.49 8.16 20.77
CA HIS A 87 15.30 6.83 21.36
C HIS A 87 16.47 6.41 22.28
N LYS A 88 17.71 6.76 21.92
CA LYS A 88 18.90 6.43 22.73
C LYS A 88 19.02 7.29 24.00
N ASN A 89 18.42 8.48 24.01
CA ASN A 89 18.46 9.37 25.15
C ASN A 89 17.05 9.88 25.50
N PRO A 90 16.26 9.12 26.28
CA PRO A 90 14.88 9.47 26.63
C PRO A 90 14.78 10.72 27.52
N SER A 91 15.91 11.32 27.92
CA SER A 91 15.98 12.54 28.74
C SER A 91 15.78 13.83 27.94
N ILE A 92 15.80 13.78 26.60
CA ILE A 92 15.55 14.96 25.76
C ILE A 92 14.03 15.16 25.67
N LYS A 93 13.49 15.88 26.66
CA LYS A 93 12.18 16.49 26.52
C LYS A 93 12.30 17.59 25.47
N THR A 94 11.68 17.39 24.33
CA THR A 94 11.33 18.49 23.43
C THR A 94 10.27 19.34 24.13
N ASP A 95 10.71 20.49 24.64
CA ASP A 95 9.88 21.55 25.24
C ASP A 95 9.01 22.27 24.21
#